data_AF-A0A543L2S1-F1
#
_entry.id   AF-A0A543L2S1-F1
#
_cell.length_a   1.000
_cell.length_b   1.000
_cell.length_c   1.000
_cell.angle_alpha   90.00
_cell.angle_beta   90.00
_cell.angle_gamma   90.00
#
_symmetry.space_group_name_H-M   'P 1'
#
loop_
_entity.id
_entity.type
_entity.pdbx_description
1 polymer ?
#
loop_
_entity_poly.entity_id
_entity_poly.type
_entity_poly.pdbx_seq_one_letter_code
_entity_poly.pdbx_strand_id
1 'polypeptide(L)'
;MTAPQTPAPTATLPAPAVIQQLHHYAYKARDAEETRHFYEDILGLPLYHIIQSDYVPSTGEYCPYTHFFFRLQDGSFIAFFDLGDDVKPEPSPNTPLWVNHIAFRVNTVQELEDTKARLQAHGVEVLGVTDHHIFKSIYFFDPNGIRLELAAQVANEEQMAKDSTVAHARLKEWTARKEQWRKERAEGKVAAPLKPQQNDRPEFARG
;
A
#
# COMPACT_ATOMS: atom_id res chain seq x y z
N MET A 1 -9.39 36.43 12.14
CA MET A 1 -9.87 35.03 12.20
C MET A 1 -11.08 34.94 11.29
N THR A 2 -10.89 34.45 10.07
CA THR A 2 -11.98 34.25 9.10
C THR A 2 -12.79 33.02 9.51
N ALA A 3 -14.10 33.20 9.70
CA ALA A 3 -15.00 32.10 10.01
C ALA A 3 -14.98 31.04 8.89
N PRO A 4 -15.08 29.74 9.20
CA PRO A 4 -15.19 28.70 8.19
C PRO A 4 -16.46 28.93 7.36
N GLN A 5 -16.31 29.05 6.05
CA GLN A 5 -17.44 29.18 5.14
C GLN A 5 -18.23 27.86 5.11
N THR A 6 -19.54 27.95 5.30
CA THR A 6 -20.44 26.80 5.12
C THR A 6 -20.33 26.32 3.67
N PRO A 7 -20.04 25.03 3.41
CA PRO A 7 -19.96 24.53 2.05
C PRO A 7 -21.30 24.71 1.33
N ALA A 8 -21.25 25.16 0.08
CA ALA A 8 -22.42 25.34 -0.75
C ALA A 8 -23.19 24.02 -0.91
N PRO A 9 -24.53 24.05 -1.03
CA PRO A 9 -25.34 22.85 -1.17
C PRO A 9 -24.92 22.04 -2.41
N THR A 10 -24.67 20.75 -2.21
CA THR A 10 -24.19 19.75 -3.18
C THR A 10 -25.17 19.41 -4.31
N ALA A 11 -26.32 20.07 -4.38
CA ALA A 11 -27.49 19.64 -5.15
C ALA A 11 -27.36 19.75 -6.69
N THR A 12 -26.26 20.25 -7.23
CA THR A 12 -26.04 20.46 -8.68
C THR A 12 -24.71 19.94 -9.19
N LEU A 13 -23.98 19.12 -8.44
CA LEU A 13 -22.77 18.50 -8.96
C LEU A 13 -23.12 17.36 -9.92
N PRO A 14 -22.37 17.21 -11.03
CA PRO A 14 -22.49 16.03 -11.87
C PRO A 14 -22.15 14.77 -11.06
N ALA A 15 -22.70 13.63 -11.47
CA ALA A 15 -22.30 12.35 -10.90
C ALA A 15 -20.78 12.16 -11.09
N PRO A 16 -20.08 11.58 -10.09
CA PRO A 16 -18.67 11.28 -10.24
C PRO A 16 -18.47 10.29 -11.39
N ALA A 17 -17.35 10.42 -12.10
CA ALA A 17 -16.93 9.42 -13.07
C ALA A 17 -16.76 8.06 -12.38
N VAL A 18 -17.13 6.98 -13.07
CA VAL A 18 -16.93 5.61 -12.58
C VAL A 18 -15.45 5.26 -12.71
N ILE A 19 -14.76 5.15 -11.58
CA ILE A 19 -13.36 4.71 -11.51
C ILE A 19 -13.32 3.22 -11.89
N GLN A 20 -12.49 2.87 -12.88
CA GLN A 20 -12.44 1.51 -13.43
C GLN A 20 -11.46 0.62 -12.68
N GLN A 21 -10.19 1.02 -12.65
CA GLN A 21 -9.09 0.26 -12.05
C GLN A 21 -7.94 1.20 -11.67
N LEU A 22 -6.91 0.66 -11.03
CA LEU A 22 -5.67 1.41 -10.81
C LEU A 22 -5.08 1.78 -12.18
N HIS A 23 -4.80 3.07 -12.37
CA HIS A 23 -4.09 3.50 -13.57
C HIS A 23 -2.59 3.33 -13.36
N HIS A 24 -2.03 4.04 -12.37
CA HIS A 24 -0.71 3.78 -11.84
C HIS A 24 -0.57 4.34 -10.41
N TYR A 25 0.47 3.89 -9.70
CA TYR A 25 0.94 4.52 -8.47
C TYR A 25 2.43 4.84 -8.61
N ALA A 26 2.86 6.05 -8.23
CA ALA A 26 4.23 6.51 -8.43
C ALA A 26 4.97 6.75 -7.10
N TYR A 27 6.23 6.30 -7.04
CA TYR A 27 7.15 6.55 -5.92
C TYR A 27 8.36 7.37 -6.35
N LYS A 28 9.14 7.86 -5.37
CA LYS A 28 10.51 8.33 -5.63
C LYS A 28 11.46 7.12 -5.66
N ALA A 29 12.36 7.09 -6.63
CA ALA A 29 13.49 6.19 -6.69
C ALA A 29 14.80 6.94 -6.41
N ARG A 30 15.75 6.23 -5.78
CA ARG A 30 17.14 6.69 -5.66
C ARG A 30 17.86 6.59 -7.00
N ASP A 31 17.72 5.44 -7.66
CA ASP A 31 18.43 5.08 -8.89
C ASP A 31 17.49 4.25 -9.79
N ALA A 32 17.35 4.66 -11.04
CA ALA A 32 16.45 4.03 -12.00
C ALA A 32 16.86 2.60 -12.39
N GLU A 33 18.15 2.32 -12.55
CA GLU A 33 18.62 0.99 -12.99
C GLU A 33 18.57 -0.02 -11.84
N GLU A 34 18.94 0.36 -10.63
CA GLU A 34 18.77 -0.46 -9.43
C GLU A 34 17.29 -0.82 -9.22
N THR A 35 16.40 0.16 -9.42
CA THR A 35 14.95 -0.06 -9.35
C THR A 35 14.48 -0.98 -10.48
N ARG A 36 14.94 -0.78 -11.72
CA ARG A 36 14.63 -1.67 -12.85
C ARG A 36 15.09 -3.10 -12.60
N HIS A 37 16.32 -3.29 -12.17
CA HIS A 37 16.85 -4.61 -11.85
C HIS A 37 15.95 -5.33 -10.83
N PHE A 38 15.51 -4.65 -9.79
CA PHE A 38 14.62 -5.23 -8.80
C PHE A 38 13.23 -5.59 -9.36
N TYR A 39 12.55 -4.66 -10.02
CA TYR A 39 11.18 -4.88 -10.47
C TYR A 39 11.08 -5.76 -11.72
N GLU A 40 12.02 -5.63 -12.65
CA GLU A 40 12.01 -6.38 -13.91
C GLU A 40 12.77 -7.70 -13.81
N ASP A 41 14.03 -7.69 -13.38
CA ASP A 41 14.82 -8.92 -13.40
C ASP A 41 14.45 -9.83 -12.22
N ILE A 42 14.24 -9.29 -11.03
CA ILE A 42 13.96 -10.09 -9.83
C ILE A 42 12.46 -10.39 -9.72
N LEU A 43 11.60 -9.37 -9.74
CA LEU A 43 10.14 -9.59 -9.59
C LEU A 43 9.43 -9.96 -10.90
N GLY A 44 10.03 -9.72 -12.08
CA GLY A 44 9.46 -10.12 -13.36
C GLY A 44 8.41 -9.17 -13.93
N LEU A 45 8.31 -7.93 -13.45
CA LEU A 45 7.41 -6.92 -14.02
C LEU A 45 8.14 -6.20 -15.17
N PRO A 46 7.65 -6.25 -16.42
CA PRO A 46 8.34 -5.64 -17.54
C PRO A 46 8.37 -4.10 -17.40
N LEU A 47 9.53 -3.50 -17.61
CA LEU A 47 9.67 -2.08 -17.84
C LEU A 47 8.95 -1.75 -19.16
N TYR A 48 7.89 -0.95 -19.06
CA TYR A 48 6.94 -0.77 -20.16
C TYR A 48 7.01 0.62 -20.79
N HIS A 49 7.29 1.65 -19.99
CA HIS A 49 7.31 3.02 -20.46
C HIS A 49 8.30 3.88 -19.67
N ILE A 50 8.80 4.93 -20.32
CA ILE A 50 9.72 5.91 -19.74
C ILE A 50 9.43 7.29 -20.33
N ILE A 51 9.49 8.32 -19.47
CA ILE A 51 9.28 9.73 -19.78
C ILE A 51 10.42 10.50 -19.13
N GLN A 52 10.99 11.46 -19.84
CA GLN A 52 12.02 12.35 -19.32
C GLN A 52 11.61 13.79 -19.60
N SER A 53 11.73 14.65 -18.60
CA SER A 53 11.37 16.07 -18.70
C SER A 53 12.11 16.88 -17.66
N ASP A 54 12.42 18.13 -18.00
CA ASP A 54 13.01 19.11 -17.09
C ASP A 54 11.96 19.87 -16.27
N TYR A 55 10.70 19.82 -16.72
CA TYR A 55 9.57 20.52 -16.12
C TYR A 55 8.42 19.56 -15.80
N VAL A 56 7.78 19.78 -14.65
CA VAL A 56 6.58 19.04 -14.23
C VAL A 56 5.37 19.57 -15.00
N PRO A 57 4.72 18.78 -15.88
CA PRO A 57 3.68 19.30 -16.78
C PRO A 57 2.45 19.87 -16.07
N SER A 58 2.11 19.36 -14.89
CA SER A 58 0.92 19.76 -14.14
C SER A 58 1.11 21.06 -13.34
N THR A 59 2.34 21.38 -12.95
CA THR A 59 2.65 22.54 -12.09
C THR A 59 3.52 23.59 -12.76
N GLY A 60 4.26 23.21 -13.82
CA GLY A 60 5.27 24.04 -14.48
C GLY A 60 6.58 24.17 -13.68
N GLU A 61 6.71 23.45 -12.57
CA GLU A 61 7.92 23.48 -11.74
C GLU A 61 9.13 22.93 -12.49
N TYR A 62 10.27 23.62 -12.41
CA TYR A 62 11.54 23.10 -12.90
C TYR A 62 12.09 22.09 -11.90
N CYS A 63 12.03 20.82 -12.28
CA CYS A 63 12.54 19.68 -11.53
C CYS A 63 12.81 18.59 -12.56
N PRO A 64 14.04 18.44 -13.05
CA PRO A 64 14.36 17.38 -14.01
C PRO A 64 14.20 15.99 -13.40
N TYR A 65 13.62 15.07 -14.17
CA TYR A 65 13.38 13.70 -13.72
C TYR A 65 13.36 12.70 -14.88
N THR A 66 13.57 11.43 -14.52
CA THR A 66 13.18 10.27 -15.32
C THR A 66 12.01 9.57 -14.63
N HIS A 67 10.89 9.43 -15.33
CA HIS A 67 9.70 8.75 -14.86
C HIS A 67 9.51 7.44 -15.63
N PHE A 68 9.46 6.31 -14.94
CA PHE A 68 9.49 4.99 -15.57
C PHE A 68 8.46 4.04 -14.92
N PHE A 69 7.94 3.10 -15.72
CA PHE A 69 6.73 2.33 -15.40
C PHE A 69 6.93 0.84 -15.61
N PHE A 70 6.56 0.04 -14.61
CA PHE A 70 6.49 -1.41 -14.69
C PHE A 70 5.03 -1.87 -14.78
N ARG A 71 4.73 -2.72 -15.75
CA ARG A 71 3.37 -3.12 -16.07
C ARG A 71 2.92 -4.36 -15.28
N LEU A 72 1.73 -4.27 -14.70
CA LEU A 72 1.00 -5.40 -14.11
C LEU A 72 0.14 -6.11 -15.17
N GLN A 73 -0.30 -7.33 -14.86
CA GLN A 73 -1.04 -8.17 -15.80
C GLN A 73 -2.40 -7.58 -16.22
N ASP A 74 -3.05 -6.82 -15.35
CA ASP A 74 -4.32 -6.11 -15.62
C ASP A 74 -4.14 -4.81 -16.44
N GLY A 75 -2.89 -4.47 -16.79
CA GLY A 75 -2.54 -3.26 -17.52
C GLY A 75 -2.36 -2.02 -16.64
N SER A 76 -2.50 -2.13 -15.33
CA SER A 76 -2.10 -1.06 -14.40
C SER A 76 -0.57 -1.02 -14.25
N PHE A 77 -0.04 0.05 -13.64
CA PHE A 77 1.40 0.22 -13.47
C PHE A 77 1.80 0.57 -12.03
N ILE A 78 2.99 0.09 -11.64
CA ILE A 78 3.78 0.77 -10.61
C ILE A 78 4.84 1.61 -11.32
N ALA A 79 5.04 2.84 -10.84
CA ALA A 79 5.91 3.80 -11.48
C ALA A 79 6.84 4.47 -10.48
N PHE A 80 7.91 5.06 -11.01
CA PHE A 80 8.96 5.67 -10.21
C PHE A 80 9.45 6.96 -10.85
N PHE A 81 9.83 7.92 -10.02
CA PHE A 81 10.57 9.12 -10.40
C PHE A 81 11.98 9.02 -9.85
N ASP A 82 12.97 8.98 -10.73
CA ASP A 82 14.36 9.27 -10.41
C ASP A 82 14.60 10.77 -10.66
N LEU A 83 14.97 11.50 -9.60
CA LEU A 83 15.21 12.95 -9.64
C LEU A 83 16.67 13.31 -9.92
N GLY A 84 17.53 12.31 -10.16
CA GLY A 84 18.96 12.50 -10.39
C GLY A 84 19.73 13.02 -9.17
N ASP A 85 19.18 12.81 -7.96
CA ASP A 85 19.76 13.31 -6.71
C ASP A 85 20.38 12.22 -5.82
N ASP A 86 20.34 10.95 -6.25
CA ASP A 86 20.85 9.79 -5.50
C ASP A 86 20.23 9.62 -4.09
N VAL A 87 19.01 10.14 -3.86
CA VAL A 87 18.35 10.10 -2.56
C VAL A 87 17.06 9.25 -2.59
N LYS A 88 17.03 8.17 -1.81
CA LYS A 88 15.80 7.40 -1.57
C LYS A 88 14.80 8.18 -0.70
N PRO A 89 13.48 7.93 -0.82
CA PRO A 89 12.51 8.53 0.10
C PRO A 89 12.74 8.07 1.55
N GLU A 90 12.54 8.99 2.50
CA GLU A 90 12.48 8.63 3.91
C GLU A 90 11.10 8.03 4.27
N PRO A 91 11.04 7.03 5.17
CA PRO A 91 9.77 6.58 5.72
C PRO A 91 9.03 7.72 6.43
N SER A 92 7.69 7.66 6.43
CA SER A 92 6.88 8.63 7.17
C SER A 92 7.24 8.59 8.67
N PRO A 93 7.66 9.72 9.27
CA PRO A 93 8.33 9.74 10.59
C PRO A 93 7.42 9.35 11.76
N ASN A 94 6.10 9.36 11.56
CA ASN A 94 5.09 9.01 12.57
C ASN A 94 4.38 7.68 12.25
N THR A 95 4.88 6.91 11.29
CA THR A 95 4.23 5.71 10.79
C THR A 95 5.14 4.49 10.97
N PRO A 96 4.71 3.44 11.69
CA PRO A 96 5.47 2.20 11.77
C PRO A 96 5.74 1.61 10.38
N LEU A 97 6.93 1.04 10.17
CA LEU A 97 7.40 0.52 8.87
C LEU A 97 6.49 -0.55 8.24
N TRP A 98 5.62 -1.17 9.03
CA TRP A 98 4.69 -2.20 8.54
C TRP A 98 3.36 -1.65 8.01
N VAL A 99 3.05 -0.38 8.26
CA VAL A 99 1.74 0.20 7.92
C VAL A 99 1.66 0.53 6.43
N ASN A 100 2.58 1.34 5.91
CA ASN A 100 2.56 1.71 4.50
C ASN A 100 3.20 0.60 3.67
N HIS A 101 2.42 -0.01 2.78
CA HIS A 101 2.88 -1.02 1.83
C HIS A 101 2.00 -1.02 0.59
N ILE A 102 2.53 -1.54 -0.51
CA ILE A 102 1.75 -1.87 -1.71
C ILE A 102 1.67 -3.38 -1.87
N ALA A 103 0.46 -3.89 -2.09
CA ALA A 103 0.21 -5.31 -2.23
C ALA A 103 -0.15 -5.67 -3.66
N PHE A 104 0.53 -6.68 -4.21
CA PHE A 104 0.22 -7.26 -5.51
C PHE A 104 -0.30 -8.68 -5.36
N ARG A 105 -1.27 -9.04 -6.19
CA ARG A 105 -1.85 -10.37 -6.18
C ARG A 105 -0.96 -11.36 -6.93
N VAL A 106 -0.76 -12.52 -6.35
CA VAL A 106 -0.39 -13.76 -7.06
C VAL A 106 -1.55 -14.75 -6.95
N ASN A 107 -1.55 -15.79 -7.79
CA ASN A 107 -2.66 -16.74 -7.87
C ASN A 107 -2.61 -17.80 -6.77
N THR A 108 -1.41 -18.21 -6.34
CA THR A 108 -1.28 -19.36 -5.44
C THR A 108 -0.27 -19.13 -4.30
N VAL A 109 -0.41 -19.90 -3.23
CA VAL A 109 0.56 -19.92 -2.13
C VAL A 109 1.92 -20.47 -2.60
N GLN A 110 1.93 -21.39 -3.57
CA GLN A 110 3.17 -21.89 -4.15
C GLN A 110 3.96 -20.78 -4.85
N GLU A 111 3.27 -19.91 -5.62
CA GLU A 111 3.90 -18.75 -6.25
C GLU A 111 4.51 -17.78 -5.22
N LEU A 112 3.93 -17.66 -4.01
CA LEU A 112 4.54 -16.90 -2.92
C LEU A 112 5.85 -17.53 -2.44
N GLU A 113 5.86 -18.84 -2.20
CA GLU A 113 7.06 -19.55 -1.73
C GLU A 113 8.18 -19.52 -2.79
N ASP A 114 7.83 -19.70 -4.06
CA ASP A 114 8.77 -19.64 -5.17
C ASP A 114 9.37 -18.23 -5.32
N THR A 115 8.52 -17.19 -5.22
CA THR A 115 8.97 -15.80 -5.30
C THR A 115 9.81 -15.41 -4.08
N LYS A 116 9.44 -15.88 -2.88
CA LYS A 116 10.25 -15.71 -1.67
C LYS A 116 11.64 -16.33 -1.83
N ALA A 117 11.73 -17.56 -2.32
CA ALA A 117 13.02 -18.22 -2.56
C ALA A 117 13.86 -17.43 -3.58
N ARG A 118 13.25 -16.93 -4.65
CA ARG A 118 13.92 -16.09 -5.66
C ARG A 118 14.46 -14.79 -5.06
N LEU A 119 13.66 -14.08 -4.27
CA LEU A 119 14.06 -12.85 -3.58
C LEU A 119 15.23 -13.09 -2.62
N GLN A 120 15.14 -14.14 -1.81
CA GLN A 120 16.20 -14.51 -0.86
C GLN A 120 17.50 -14.89 -1.57
N ALA A 121 17.43 -15.55 -2.73
CA ALA A 121 18.61 -15.85 -3.55
C ALA A 121 19.32 -14.60 -4.08
N HIS A 122 18.62 -13.45 -4.15
CA HIS A 122 19.19 -12.14 -4.52
C HIS A 122 19.48 -11.27 -3.28
N GLY A 123 19.52 -11.86 -2.09
CA GLY A 123 19.89 -11.16 -0.85
C GLY A 123 18.79 -10.28 -0.25
N VAL A 124 17.54 -10.42 -0.70
CA VAL A 124 16.39 -9.69 -0.14
C VAL A 124 15.85 -10.43 1.08
N GLU A 125 15.72 -9.73 2.21
CA GLU A 125 15.04 -10.27 3.39
C GLU A 125 13.52 -10.33 3.15
N VAL A 126 12.93 -11.50 3.41
CA VAL A 126 11.50 -11.75 3.19
C VAL A 126 10.85 -12.31 4.46
N LEU A 127 9.80 -11.64 4.93
CA LEU A 127 8.93 -12.09 6.02
C LEU A 127 7.72 -12.86 5.48
N GLY A 128 7.39 -13.99 6.11
CA GLY A 128 6.26 -14.85 5.73
C GLY A 128 6.71 -16.23 5.26
N VAL A 129 5.83 -17.06 4.70
CA VAL A 129 4.42 -16.78 4.38
C VAL A 129 3.59 -16.55 5.65
N THR A 130 2.88 -15.43 5.71
CA THR A 130 2.00 -15.02 6.82
C THR A 130 0.56 -15.39 6.50
N ASP A 131 -0.17 -15.90 7.49
CA ASP A 131 -1.58 -16.28 7.35
C ASP A 131 -2.52 -15.15 7.85
N HIS A 132 -3.41 -14.70 6.98
CA HIS A 132 -4.42 -13.68 7.26
C HIS A 132 -5.86 -14.23 7.23
N HIS A 133 -6.02 -15.55 7.33
CA HIS A 133 -7.25 -16.33 7.19
C HIS A 133 -7.88 -16.31 5.79
N ILE A 134 -8.04 -15.13 5.17
CA ILE A 134 -8.67 -14.95 3.86
C ILE A 134 -7.66 -14.89 2.71
N PHE A 135 -6.40 -14.60 3.01
CA PHE A 135 -5.27 -14.67 2.08
C PHE A 135 -3.99 -15.05 2.85
N LYS A 136 -2.97 -15.45 2.11
CA LYS A 136 -1.60 -15.59 2.62
C LYS A 136 -0.68 -14.61 1.91
N SER A 137 0.38 -14.16 2.57
CA SER A 137 1.28 -13.19 1.94
C SER A 137 2.73 -13.25 2.41
N ILE A 138 3.61 -12.68 1.61
CA ILE A 138 5.01 -12.39 1.98
C ILE A 138 5.24 -10.88 1.96
N TYR A 139 6.16 -10.39 2.77
CA TYR A 139 6.55 -8.98 2.84
C TYR A 139 8.05 -8.81 2.69
N PHE A 140 8.46 -7.79 1.97
CA PHE A 140 9.87 -7.45 1.75
C PHE A 140 10.00 -5.96 1.41
N PHE A 141 11.23 -5.45 1.34
CA PHE A 141 11.51 -4.08 0.95
C PHE A 141 12.24 -4.05 -0.38
N ASP A 142 11.92 -3.07 -1.22
CA ASP A 142 12.69 -2.77 -2.42
C ASP A 142 13.94 -1.92 -2.09
N PRO A 143 14.82 -1.63 -3.06
CA PRO A 143 16.02 -0.81 -2.86
C PRO A 143 15.73 0.63 -2.37
N ASN A 144 14.52 1.13 -2.65
CA ASN A 144 14.07 2.46 -2.26
C ASN A 144 13.50 2.50 -0.82
N GLY A 145 13.41 1.35 -0.14
CA GLY A 145 12.84 1.25 1.20
C GLY A 145 11.31 1.22 1.22
N ILE A 146 10.68 0.95 0.08
CA ILE A 146 9.23 0.77 -0.03
C ILE A 146 8.91 -0.67 0.39
N ARG A 147 7.93 -0.83 1.28
CA ARG A 147 7.45 -2.14 1.69
C ARG A 147 6.48 -2.69 0.65
N LEU A 148 6.75 -3.89 0.16
CA LEU A 148 5.87 -4.63 -0.72
C LEU A 148 5.24 -5.82 -0.01
N GLU A 149 4.09 -6.21 -0.53
CA GLU A 149 3.38 -7.43 -0.19
C GLU A 149 3.05 -8.19 -1.47
N LEU A 150 3.32 -9.49 -1.51
CA LEU A 150 2.66 -10.38 -2.47
C LEU A 150 1.61 -11.20 -1.74
N ALA A 151 0.37 -11.19 -2.23
CA ALA A 151 -0.77 -11.82 -1.58
C ALA A 151 -1.44 -12.85 -2.48
N ALA A 152 -1.63 -14.06 -1.95
CA ALA A 152 -2.40 -15.13 -2.56
C ALA A 152 -3.76 -15.26 -1.84
N GLN A 153 -4.83 -14.93 -2.56
CA GLN A 153 -6.20 -15.04 -2.05
C GLN A 153 -6.57 -16.52 -1.84
N VAL A 154 -7.05 -16.88 -0.65
CA VAL A 154 -7.51 -18.25 -0.35
C VAL A 154 -9.02 -18.32 -0.11
N ALA A 155 -9.64 -17.24 0.35
CA ALA A 155 -11.09 -17.15 0.46
C ALA A 155 -11.73 -16.95 -0.92
N ASN A 156 -12.85 -17.62 -1.16
CA ASN A 156 -13.59 -17.53 -2.40
C ASN A 156 -14.46 -16.26 -2.48
N GLU A 157 -15.08 -16.02 -3.63
CA GLU A 157 -15.91 -14.84 -3.87
C GLU A 157 -17.11 -14.74 -2.92
N GLU A 158 -17.74 -15.87 -2.59
CA GLU A 158 -18.88 -15.90 -1.66
C GLU A 158 -18.47 -15.46 -0.24
N GLN A 159 -17.33 -15.96 0.25
CA GLN A 159 -16.77 -15.57 1.54
C GLN A 159 -16.43 -14.07 1.56
N MET A 160 -15.77 -13.57 0.52
CA MET A 160 -15.45 -12.14 0.40
C MET A 160 -16.71 -11.27 0.29
N ALA A 161 -17.72 -11.71 -0.47
CA ALA A 161 -19.00 -11.02 -0.59
C ALA A 161 -19.72 -10.97 0.76
N LYS A 162 -19.76 -12.07 1.50
CA LYS A 162 -20.33 -12.12 2.85
C LYS A 162 -19.64 -11.13 3.79
N ASP A 163 -18.30 -11.12 3.80
CA ASP A 163 -17.53 -10.20 4.65
C ASP A 163 -17.77 -8.73 4.29
N SER A 164 -17.98 -8.43 3.00
CA SER A 164 -18.29 -7.06 2.55
C SER A 164 -19.59 -6.51 3.18
N THR A 165 -20.58 -7.37 3.46
CA THR A 165 -21.87 -6.94 4.00
C THR A 165 -21.79 -6.40 5.43
N VAL A 166 -20.77 -6.80 6.20
CA VAL A 166 -20.60 -6.40 7.61
C VAL A 166 -19.56 -5.31 7.80
N ALA A 167 -18.77 -4.96 6.79
CA ALA A 167 -17.64 -4.05 6.90
C ALA A 167 -18.01 -2.69 7.53
N HIS A 168 -19.12 -2.09 7.10
CA HIS A 168 -19.60 -0.81 7.65
C HIS A 168 -20.01 -0.91 9.13
N ALA A 169 -20.68 -2.00 9.52
CA ALA A 169 -21.08 -2.22 10.91
C ALA A 169 -19.84 -2.35 11.80
N ARG A 170 -18.84 -3.13 11.38
CA ARG A 170 -17.58 -3.33 12.11
C ARG A 170 -16.77 -2.03 12.24
N LEU A 171 -16.74 -1.20 11.20
CA LEU A 171 -16.10 0.12 11.29
C LEU A 171 -16.82 1.07 12.26
N LYS A 172 -18.16 1.00 12.31
CA LYS A 172 -18.97 1.77 13.26
C LYS A 172 -18.67 1.35 14.70
N GLU A 173 -18.54 0.05 14.96
CA GLU A 173 -18.14 -0.48 16.27
C GLU A 173 -16.77 0.05 16.68
N TRP A 174 -15.75 -0.05 15.81
CA TRP A 174 -14.42 0.51 16.08
C TRP A 174 -14.49 2.01 16.42
N THR A 175 -15.29 2.76 15.66
CA THR A 175 -15.46 4.21 15.85
C THR A 175 -16.07 4.52 17.21
N ALA A 176 -17.16 3.85 17.59
CA ALA A 176 -17.80 4.01 18.89
C ALA A 176 -16.84 3.67 20.04
N ARG A 177 -16.09 2.57 19.91
CA ARG A 177 -15.09 2.16 20.91
C ARG A 177 -13.96 3.18 21.03
N LYS A 178 -13.50 3.75 19.92
CA LYS A 178 -12.47 4.80 19.89
C LYS A 178 -12.96 6.09 20.55
N GLU A 179 -14.23 6.47 20.36
CA GLU A 179 -14.83 7.61 21.04
C GLU A 179 -14.90 7.40 22.55
N GLN A 180 -15.34 6.21 22.99
CA GLN A 180 -15.33 5.85 24.40
C GLN A 180 -13.91 5.89 24.98
N TRP A 181 -12.93 5.30 24.28
CA TRP A 181 -11.53 5.31 24.71
C TRP A 181 -10.98 6.72 24.89
N ARG A 182 -11.35 7.66 24.01
CA ARG A 182 -10.95 9.08 24.13
C ARG A 182 -11.54 9.73 25.38
N LYS A 183 -12.80 9.46 25.70
CA LYS A 183 -13.46 9.96 26.92
C LYS A 183 -12.77 9.40 28.18
N GLU A 184 -12.58 8.08 28.22
CA GLU A 184 -11.89 7.38 29.32
C GLU A 184 -10.47 7.93 29.54
N ARG A 185 -9.73 8.18 28.45
CA ARG A 185 -8.38 8.76 28.51
C ARG A 185 -8.39 10.21 29.00
N ALA A 186 -9.34 11.04 28.54
CA ALA A 186 -9.49 12.42 29.01
C ALA A 186 -9.82 12.49 30.50
N GLU A 187 -10.53 11.50 31.03
CA GLU A 187 -10.83 11.33 32.45
C GLU A 187 -9.68 10.67 33.25
N GLY A 188 -8.56 10.34 32.60
CA GLY A 188 -7.41 9.67 33.25
C GLY A 188 -7.63 8.20 33.60
N LYS A 189 -8.71 7.57 33.14
CA LYS A 189 -9.09 6.19 33.49
C LYS A 189 -8.32 5.13 32.70
N VAL A 190 -7.78 5.47 31.53
CA VAL A 190 -7.07 4.53 30.65
C VAL A 190 -5.79 5.14 30.09
N ALA A 191 -4.65 4.49 30.37
CA ALA A 191 -3.35 4.82 29.77
C ALA A 191 -2.99 3.89 28.61
N ALA A 192 -3.58 2.69 28.55
CA ALA A 192 -3.25 1.66 27.57
C ALA A 192 -3.70 2.03 26.14
N PRO A 193 -3.01 1.53 25.10
CA PRO A 193 -3.45 1.67 23.71
C PRO A 193 -4.85 1.09 23.47
N LEU A 194 -5.58 1.71 22.54
CA LEU A 194 -6.87 1.20 22.09
C LEU A 194 -6.68 -0.16 21.41
N LYS A 195 -7.52 -1.13 21.78
CA LYS A 195 -7.57 -2.46 21.17
C LYS A 195 -8.86 -2.64 20.37
N PRO A 196 -8.86 -3.43 19.28
CA PRO A 196 -10.09 -3.81 18.58
C PRO A 196 -10.98 -4.65 19.50
N GLN A 197 -12.28 -4.69 19.22
CA GLN A 197 -13.23 -5.54 19.95
C GLN A 197 -12.94 -7.04 19.75
N GLN A 198 -12.53 -7.41 18.55
CA GLN A 198 -12.21 -8.77 18.15
C GLN A 198 -10.89 -8.78 17.39
N ASN A 199 -10.07 -9.81 17.61
CA ASN A 199 -8.89 -10.06 16.79
C ASN A 199 -9.29 -10.98 15.62
N ASP A 200 -9.12 -10.48 14.40
CA ASP A 200 -9.46 -11.23 13.17
C ASP A 200 -8.29 -12.05 12.63
N ARG A 201 -7.10 -11.88 13.20
CA ARG A 201 -5.88 -12.53 12.74
C ARG A 201 -5.40 -13.55 13.77
N PRO A 202 -4.67 -14.60 13.35
CA PRO A 202 -4.00 -15.49 14.29
C PRO A 202 -3.17 -14.67 15.28
N GLU A 203 -3.15 -15.09 16.54
CA GLU A 203 -2.22 -14.49 17.50
C GLU A 203 -0.79 -14.79 17.06
N PHE A 204 0.07 -13.78 17.10
CA PHE A 204 1.49 -13.98 16.84
C PHE A 204 2.10 -14.78 17.99
N ALA A 205 2.32 -16.07 17.76
CA ALA A 205 3.14 -16.88 18.65
C ALA A 205 4.60 -16.47 18.46
N ARG A 206 5.24 -15.96 19.52
CA ARG A 206 6.70 -15.81 19.53
C ARG A 206 7.31 -17.22 19.53
N GLY A 207 7.82 -17.65 18.38
CA GLY A 207 8.76 -18.76 18.28
C GLY A 207 10.13 -18.39 18.81
#